data_AF-A0A538DJG6-F1
#
_entry.id   AF-A0A538DJG6-F1
#
_cell.length_a   1.000
_cell.length_b   1.000
_cell.length_c   1.000
_cell.angle_alpha   90.00
_cell.angle_beta   90.00
_cell.angle_gamma   90.00
#
_symmetry.space_group_name_H-M   'P 1'
#
loop_
_entity.id
_entity.type
_entity.pdbx_description
1 polymer ?
#
loop_
_entity_poly.entity_id
_entity_poly.type
_entity_poly.pdbx_seq_one_letter_code
_entity_poly.pdbx_strand_id
1 'polypeptide(L)'
;FQGAATGVGGILRDIVAMGARPIAILDGLRFAAPDHHFRQAVAGIGHYGNSVGVATVGGEAVFDEAYRDNCLVNAMCVGLLPADRVTRARATAIGAHVVLFGATTGRDGIGGASVLASAELGEDDPDKRPSVQIGDPFTGKKLIEASLELVDGGLVESLQDCGAAGLASALAEMARDGAGIDVHLDRVPVREAGLEPWEIMISESQERMVAVVRPQMLEAVQRICERWDLACTAIGDVTDTGELRAFFDDERVGAIRAALLTEECPRYELLREPQPTSNVPASPHNSSPKTWIYEQYDQLVGSRTVRRPGLDAAVLRLRPSLRGLAVSLQGPPPGERDPYRAGLLAVLGAARNVACAGGEPLALTDCLNFGNPEKPEIGWELGRAIEGIAHAADALGIPVVSGNVSLYNETDGRAIPPTPVVGCIGLVPDVRFLPGAWRSGDVVLLATAPGELDLAAEAALLRYVWKAAGVLTLAHAVSDGGLEQALREAEAHSGPEADVELVEDVAGGRVLLACAPADVARLGTKGLERIGTVR
;
A
#
# COMPACT_ATOMS: atom_id res chain seq x y z
N PHE A 1 7.47 15.79 -3.40
CA PHE A 1 6.21 16.00 -4.14
C PHE A 1 6.05 14.96 -5.23
N GLN A 2 6.81 15.05 -6.33
CA GLN A 2 6.56 14.22 -7.51
C GLN A 2 6.61 12.72 -7.23
N GLY A 3 7.65 12.22 -6.55
CA GLY A 3 7.73 10.80 -6.18
C GLY A 3 6.54 10.29 -5.35
N ALA A 4 5.95 11.14 -4.49
CA ALA A 4 4.78 10.77 -3.72
C ALA A 4 3.50 10.74 -4.59
N ALA A 5 3.36 11.70 -5.51
CA ALA A 5 2.25 11.75 -6.45
C ALA A 5 2.29 10.58 -7.45
N THR A 6 3.45 10.31 -8.05
CA THR A 6 3.62 9.19 -8.99
C THR A 6 3.53 7.83 -8.29
N GLY A 7 3.96 7.73 -7.02
CA GLY A 7 3.74 6.53 -6.21
C GLY A 7 2.25 6.19 -6.03
N VAL A 8 1.40 7.20 -5.77
CA VAL A 8 -0.06 7.03 -5.75
C VAL A 8 -0.59 6.65 -7.14
N GLY A 9 -0.09 7.29 -8.20
CA GLY A 9 -0.46 6.97 -9.58
C GLY A 9 -0.14 5.53 -9.97
N GLY A 10 1.05 5.03 -9.61
CA GLY A 10 1.48 3.65 -9.84
C GLY A 10 0.55 2.64 -9.18
N ILE A 11 0.39 2.72 -7.85
CA ILE A 11 -0.44 1.75 -7.12
C ILE A 11 -1.91 1.75 -7.55
N LEU A 12 -2.43 2.89 -8.04
CA LEU A 12 -3.76 2.95 -8.64
C LEU A 12 -3.83 2.13 -9.94
N ARG A 13 -2.80 2.19 -10.78
CA ARG A 13 -2.73 1.42 -12.04
C ARG A 13 -2.60 -0.07 -11.78
N ASP A 14 -1.81 -0.49 -10.80
CA ASP A 14 -1.70 -1.92 -10.42
C ASP A 14 -3.06 -2.53 -10.09
N ILE A 15 -3.86 -1.82 -9.29
CA ILE A 15 -5.22 -2.25 -8.92
C ILE A 15 -6.15 -2.29 -10.14
N VAL A 16 -5.99 -1.37 -11.08
CA VAL A 16 -6.81 -1.29 -12.30
C VAL A 16 -6.39 -2.35 -13.32
N ALA A 17 -5.12 -2.73 -13.38
CA ALA A 17 -4.62 -3.83 -14.21
C ALA A 17 -5.27 -5.17 -13.80
N MET A 18 -5.59 -5.33 -12.51
CA MET A 18 -6.39 -6.45 -11.99
C MET A 18 -7.88 -6.37 -12.36
N GLY A 19 -8.33 -5.31 -13.04
CA GLY A 19 -9.74 -5.04 -13.34
C GLY A 19 -10.55 -4.58 -12.12
N ALA A 20 -9.88 -4.22 -11.02
CA ALA A 20 -10.53 -3.76 -9.82
C ALA A 20 -10.68 -2.24 -9.80
N ARG A 21 -11.82 -1.74 -9.33
CA ARG A 21 -12.04 -0.30 -9.16
C ARG A 21 -11.37 0.16 -7.87
N PRO A 22 -10.41 1.09 -7.90
CA PRO A 22 -9.86 1.69 -6.69
C PRO A 22 -10.94 2.37 -5.85
N ILE A 23 -10.94 2.12 -4.54
CA ILE A 23 -11.91 2.70 -3.60
C ILE A 23 -11.29 3.42 -2.42
N ALA A 24 -10.01 3.17 -2.13
CA ALA A 24 -9.30 3.79 -1.01
C ALA A 24 -7.79 3.72 -1.19
N ILE A 25 -7.11 4.74 -0.68
CA ILE A 25 -5.65 4.83 -0.56
C ILE A 25 -5.29 4.94 0.93
N LEU A 26 -4.16 4.36 1.31
CA LEU A 26 -3.50 4.62 2.59
C LEU A 26 -2.01 4.94 2.36
N ASP A 27 -1.45 5.85 3.15
CA ASP A 27 -0.05 6.28 3.04
C ASP A 27 0.80 5.88 4.26
N GLY A 28 1.97 5.29 4.02
CA GLY A 28 2.96 4.94 5.03
C GLY A 28 4.18 5.85 4.90
N LEU A 29 4.33 6.79 5.83
CA LEU A 29 5.34 7.84 5.78
C LEU A 29 6.35 7.69 6.91
N ARG A 30 7.64 7.68 6.58
CA ARG A 30 8.76 7.69 7.53
C ARG A 30 9.75 8.79 7.18
N PHE A 31 9.94 9.75 8.08
CA PHE A 31 10.77 10.93 7.86
C PHE A 31 11.54 11.28 9.13
N ALA A 32 12.60 12.10 9.05
CA ALA A 32 13.24 12.61 10.27
C ALA A 32 12.35 13.56 11.08
N ALA A 33 11.60 14.43 10.39
CA ALA A 33 10.77 15.47 11.01
C ALA A 33 9.64 15.91 10.06
N PRO A 34 8.59 16.62 10.55
CA PRO A 34 7.52 17.21 9.72
C PRO A 34 7.98 18.47 8.97
N ASP A 35 9.10 18.35 8.26
CA ASP A 35 9.80 19.41 7.56
C ASP A 35 9.16 19.73 6.19
N HIS A 36 9.90 20.44 5.33
CA HIS A 36 9.44 20.74 3.99
C HIS A 36 9.24 19.48 3.14
N HIS A 37 10.17 18.51 3.18
CA HIS A 37 10.09 17.29 2.38
C HIS A 37 8.86 16.46 2.75
N PHE A 38 8.60 16.32 4.05
CA PHE A 38 7.40 15.67 4.55
C PHE A 38 6.12 16.33 4.02
N ARG A 39 6.01 17.66 4.14
CA ARG A 39 4.84 18.40 3.64
C ARG A 39 4.68 18.28 2.12
N GLN A 40 5.78 18.21 1.37
CA GLN A 40 5.73 18.00 -0.07
C GLN A 40 5.30 16.57 -0.43
N ALA A 41 5.60 15.56 0.38
CA ALA A 41 5.10 14.20 0.18
C ALA A 41 3.58 14.14 0.39
N VAL A 42 3.10 14.68 1.51
CA VAL A 42 1.66 14.81 1.83
C VAL A 42 0.94 15.58 0.72
N ALA A 43 1.48 16.72 0.28
CA ALA A 43 0.87 17.50 -0.80
C ALA A 43 0.81 16.74 -2.13
N GLY A 44 1.82 15.90 -2.44
CA GLY A 44 1.83 15.06 -3.64
C GLY A 44 0.77 13.96 -3.61
N ILE A 45 0.65 13.26 -2.47
CA ILE A 45 -0.38 12.23 -2.23
C ILE A 45 -1.78 12.84 -2.36
N GLY A 46 -2.02 13.96 -1.67
CA GLY A 46 -3.28 14.68 -1.74
C GLY A 46 -3.58 15.16 -3.15
N HIS A 47 -2.60 15.73 -3.86
CA HIS A 47 -2.79 16.19 -5.23
C HIS A 47 -3.26 15.07 -6.16
N TYR A 48 -2.62 13.91 -6.14
CA TYR A 48 -2.96 12.82 -7.06
C TYR A 48 -4.28 12.15 -6.66
N GLY A 49 -4.44 11.76 -5.39
CA GLY A 49 -5.64 11.10 -4.88
C GLY A 49 -6.91 11.93 -5.06
N ASN A 50 -6.84 13.22 -4.71
CA ASN A 50 -7.98 14.14 -4.83
C ASN A 50 -8.37 14.37 -6.28
N SER A 51 -7.39 14.56 -7.17
CA SER A 51 -7.62 14.83 -8.60
C SER A 51 -8.22 13.62 -9.32
N VAL A 52 -7.76 12.40 -9.00
CA VAL A 52 -8.34 11.16 -9.55
C VAL A 52 -9.71 10.87 -8.94
N GLY A 53 -9.97 11.36 -7.73
CA GLY A 53 -11.19 11.07 -7.00
C GLY A 53 -11.17 9.66 -6.39
N VAL A 54 -10.06 9.30 -5.73
CA VAL A 54 -9.97 8.12 -4.87
C VAL A 54 -9.59 8.62 -3.47
N ALA A 55 -10.40 8.26 -2.48
CA ALA A 55 -10.23 8.79 -1.14
C ALA A 55 -8.97 8.22 -0.46
N THR A 56 -8.16 9.08 0.15
CA THR A 56 -7.09 8.65 1.07
C THR A 56 -7.69 8.59 2.48
N VAL A 57 -7.88 7.39 3.00
CA VAL A 57 -8.75 7.14 4.15
C VAL A 57 -8.00 6.80 5.43
N GLY A 58 -6.68 6.70 5.38
CA GLY A 58 -5.86 6.34 6.53
C GLY A 58 -4.40 6.27 6.14
N GLY A 59 -3.57 5.91 7.08
CA GLY A 59 -2.13 5.89 6.90
C GLY A 59 -1.42 5.99 8.23
N GLU A 60 -0.10 6.12 8.16
CA GLU A 60 0.75 6.27 9.32
C GLU A 60 1.92 7.21 9.01
N ALA A 61 2.19 8.15 9.91
CA ALA A 61 3.34 9.05 9.80
C ALA A 61 4.21 8.96 11.05
N VAL A 62 5.40 8.35 10.90
CA VAL A 62 6.38 8.20 11.98
C VAL A 62 7.61 9.05 11.68
N PHE A 63 8.11 9.68 12.74
CA PHE A 63 9.28 10.53 12.73
C PHE A 63 10.43 9.89 13.50
N ASP A 64 11.57 9.69 12.83
CA ASP A 64 12.79 9.13 13.41
C ASP A 64 13.99 9.66 12.63
N GLU A 65 14.99 10.16 13.34
CA GLU A 65 16.21 10.75 12.79
C GLU A 65 16.93 9.81 11.81
N ALA A 66 16.77 8.49 11.96
CA ALA A 66 17.35 7.51 11.05
C ALA A 66 16.81 7.58 9.59
N TYR A 67 15.67 8.24 9.35
CA TYR A 67 15.12 8.46 8.02
C TYR A 67 15.50 9.83 7.43
N ARG A 68 16.54 10.50 7.96
CA ARG A 68 17.00 11.80 7.46
C ARG A 68 17.44 11.74 6.00
N ASP A 69 18.27 10.77 5.68
CA ASP A 69 18.90 10.66 4.37
C ASP A 69 18.09 9.78 3.42
N ASN A 70 17.28 8.88 3.97
CA ASN A 70 16.40 7.97 3.25
C ASN A 70 15.00 8.01 3.87
N CYS A 71 14.14 8.92 3.38
CA CYS A 71 12.74 8.94 3.77
C CYS A 71 11.95 7.85 3.05
N LEU A 72 10.90 7.32 3.69
CA LEU A 72 10.01 6.33 3.08
C LEU A 72 8.65 6.93 2.78
N VAL A 73 8.17 6.66 1.57
CA VAL A 73 6.83 7.02 1.10
C VAL A 73 6.23 5.79 0.46
N ASN A 74 5.43 5.05 1.22
CA ASN A 74 4.69 3.89 0.73
C ASN A 74 3.23 4.27 0.49
N ALA A 75 2.63 3.75 -0.57
CA ALA A 75 1.21 3.92 -0.87
C ALA A 75 0.54 2.55 -1.02
N MET A 76 -0.53 2.33 -0.27
CA MET A 76 -1.39 1.15 -0.38
C MET A 76 -2.69 1.57 -1.08
N CYS A 77 -3.17 0.75 -2.02
CA CYS A 77 -4.47 0.95 -2.64
C CYS A 77 -5.36 -0.27 -2.43
N VAL A 78 -6.66 -0.02 -2.21
CA VAL A 78 -7.67 -1.05 -2.10
C VAL A 78 -8.65 -0.92 -3.27
N GLY A 79 -8.79 -2.00 -4.03
CA GLY A 79 -9.74 -2.12 -5.13
C GLY A 79 -10.89 -3.07 -4.83
N LEU A 80 -12.02 -2.90 -5.52
CA LEU A 80 -13.12 -3.86 -5.53
C LEU A 80 -13.38 -4.38 -6.94
N LEU A 81 -13.56 -5.70 -7.03
CA LEU A 81 -14.04 -6.38 -8.22
C LEU A 81 -15.02 -7.52 -7.83
N PRO A 82 -15.96 -7.89 -8.72
CA PRO A 82 -16.76 -9.10 -8.56
C PRO A 82 -15.87 -10.35 -8.54
N ALA A 83 -16.15 -11.28 -7.63
CA ALA A 83 -15.30 -12.46 -7.40
C ALA A 83 -15.24 -13.42 -8.61
N ASP A 84 -16.29 -13.46 -9.43
CA ASP A 84 -16.36 -14.24 -10.67
C ASP A 84 -15.55 -13.64 -11.82
N ARG A 85 -15.02 -12.42 -11.65
CA ARG A 85 -14.21 -11.69 -12.63
C ARG A 85 -12.75 -11.55 -12.24
N VAL A 86 -12.29 -12.31 -11.25
CA VAL A 86 -10.85 -12.39 -10.95
C VAL A 86 -10.18 -13.10 -12.12
N THR A 87 -9.78 -12.34 -13.13
CA THR A 87 -9.07 -12.82 -14.31
C THR A 87 -7.60 -12.97 -13.96
N ARG A 88 -6.94 -14.03 -14.45
CA ARG A 88 -5.47 -14.13 -14.41
C ARG A 88 -4.95 -13.42 -15.66
N ALA A 89 -4.13 -12.38 -15.52
CA ALA A 89 -3.48 -11.71 -16.65
C ALA A 89 -2.66 -12.74 -17.45
N ARG A 90 -3.16 -13.16 -18.61
CA ARG A 90 -2.48 -14.15 -19.47
C ARG A 90 -2.69 -13.81 -20.94
N ALA A 91 -1.60 -13.58 -21.66
CA ALA A 91 -1.61 -13.49 -23.12
C ALA A 91 -1.67 -14.89 -23.75
N THR A 92 -2.81 -15.57 -23.67
CA THR A 92 -3.00 -16.90 -24.31
C THR A 92 -3.51 -16.80 -25.74
N ALA A 93 -3.94 -15.61 -26.16
CA ALA A 93 -4.53 -15.37 -27.47
C ALA A 93 -3.44 -15.06 -28.51
N ILE A 94 -2.80 -16.09 -29.07
CA ILE A 94 -1.85 -15.93 -30.19
C ILE A 94 -2.51 -15.17 -31.35
N GLY A 95 -1.82 -14.17 -31.89
CA GLY A 95 -2.32 -13.28 -32.94
C GLY A 95 -3.25 -12.16 -32.42
N ALA A 96 -3.44 -12.02 -31.11
CA ALA A 96 -4.06 -10.84 -30.54
C ALA A 96 -3.10 -9.64 -30.58
N HIS A 97 -3.65 -8.44 -30.70
CA HIS A 97 -2.88 -7.22 -30.69
C HIS A 97 -2.45 -6.85 -29.28
N VAL A 98 -1.24 -6.32 -29.17
CA VAL A 98 -0.73 -5.60 -28.00
C VAL A 98 -1.01 -4.12 -28.23
N VAL A 99 -1.87 -3.55 -27.39
CA VAL A 99 -2.38 -2.19 -27.53
C VAL A 99 -1.91 -1.34 -26.37
N LEU A 100 -1.17 -0.28 -26.67
CA LEU A 100 -0.77 0.74 -25.70
C LEU A 100 -1.82 1.85 -25.71
N PHE A 101 -2.30 2.24 -24.52
CA PHE A 101 -3.20 3.37 -24.36
C PHE A 101 -2.85 4.23 -23.14
N GLY A 102 -3.21 5.50 -23.20
CA GLY A 102 -2.85 6.49 -22.17
C GLY A 102 -1.98 7.62 -22.70
N ALA A 103 -1.04 8.09 -21.87
CA ALA A 103 -0.10 9.14 -22.21
C ALA A 103 0.97 8.69 -23.23
N THR A 104 1.64 9.66 -23.85
CA THR A 104 2.73 9.42 -24.81
C THR A 104 4.06 9.15 -24.10
N THR A 105 4.94 8.39 -24.73
CA THR A 105 6.27 8.01 -24.22
C THR A 105 7.28 9.16 -24.39
N GLY A 106 8.06 9.44 -23.35
CA GLY A 106 9.15 10.43 -23.36
C GLY A 106 10.40 9.90 -22.64
N ARG A 107 11.47 10.71 -22.53
CA ARG A 107 12.64 10.39 -21.70
C ARG A 107 12.36 10.64 -20.22
N ASP A 108 11.36 9.97 -19.68
CA ASP A 108 10.96 10.08 -18.27
C ASP A 108 11.53 8.90 -17.48
N GLY A 109 12.26 9.17 -16.39
CA GLY A 109 12.62 8.15 -15.40
C GLY A 109 13.48 6.99 -15.90
N ILE A 110 14.15 7.12 -17.07
CA ILE A 110 15.00 6.07 -17.63
C ILE A 110 16.11 5.70 -16.62
N GLY A 111 16.14 4.44 -16.20
CA GLY A 111 17.08 3.95 -15.18
C GLY A 111 16.67 4.24 -13.74
N GLY A 112 15.45 4.71 -13.46
CA GLY A 112 14.95 4.98 -12.11
C GLY A 112 15.06 3.75 -11.20
N ALA A 113 14.55 2.60 -11.65
CA ALA A 113 14.60 1.37 -10.88
C ALA A 113 16.03 0.80 -10.71
N SER A 114 16.83 0.77 -11.79
CA SER A 114 18.14 0.11 -11.79
C SER A 114 19.30 0.97 -11.28
N VAL A 115 19.22 2.30 -11.43
CA VAL A 115 20.33 3.22 -11.10
C VAL A 115 20.07 3.98 -9.80
N LEU A 116 18.81 4.34 -9.51
CA LEU A 116 18.49 5.07 -8.27
C LEU A 116 17.94 4.15 -7.17
N ALA A 117 16.95 3.31 -7.47
CA ALA A 117 16.27 2.51 -6.43
C ALA A 117 17.05 1.24 -6.01
N SER A 118 18.05 0.84 -6.79
CA SER A 118 18.82 -0.40 -6.56
C SER A 118 20.31 -0.14 -6.30
N ALA A 119 20.68 1.08 -5.95
CA ALA A 119 22.06 1.47 -5.64
C ALA A 119 22.12 2.38 -4.42
N GLU A 120 23.23 2.32 -3.68
CA GLU A 120 23.50 3.26 -2.58
C GLU A 120 23.69 4.68 -3.14
N LEU A 121 23.08 5.67 -2.47
CA LEU A 121 23.24 7.07 -2.83
C LEU A 121 24.54 7.61 -2.23
N GLY A 122 25.45 8.13 -3.07
CA GLY A 122 26.71 8.76 -2.67
C GLY A 122 26.94 10.10 -3.37
N GLU A 123 27.85 10.93 -2.83
CA GLU A 123 28.09 12.32 -3.29
C GLU A 123 28.70 12.45 -4.70
N ASP A 124 29.24 11.38 -5.29
CA ASP A 124 30.16 11.46 -6.44
C ASP A 124 29.54 11.36 -7.85
N ASP A 125 28.21 11.36 -8.03
CA ASP A 125 27.65 11.17 -9.39
C ASP A 125 26.32 11.91 -9.68
N PRO A 126 26.37 13.24 -9.90
CA PRO A 126 25.19 14.03 -10.26
C PRO A 126 24.57 13.65 -11.62
N ASP A 127 25.32 12.99 -12.51
CA ASP A 127 24.86 12.57 -13.84
C ASP A 127 23.92 11.35 -13.80
N LYS A 128 23.82 10.66 -12.65
CA LYS A 128 22.91 9.52 -12.44
C LYS A 128 21.46 9.91 -12.14
N ARG A 129 21.12 11.20 -12.02
CA ARG A 129 19.74 11.62 -11.71
C ARG A 129 18.90 11.63 -12.99
N PRO A 130 17.98 10.66 -13.19
CA PRO A 130 17.09 10.67 -14.34
C PRO A 130 16.13 11.85 -14.23
N SER A 131 15.48 12.17 -15.35
CA SER A 131 14.43 13.16 -15.41
C SER A 131 13.35 12.89 -14.35
N VAL A 132 12.94 13.95 -13.65
CA VAL A 132 11.90 13.86 -12.63
C VAL A 132 10.59 13.44 -13.29
N GLN A 133 10.09 12.27 -12.91
CA GLN A 133 8.77 11.81 -13.34
C GLN A 133 7.70 12.77 -12.81
N ILE A 134 6.76 13.17 -13.66
CA ILE A 134 5.62 14.02 -13.29
C ILE A 134 4.36 13.24 -13.61
N GLY A 135 3.52 13.02 -12.59
CA GLY A 135 2.24 12.35 -12.77
C GLY A 135 1.15 13.33 -13.23
N ASP A 136 0.31 12.89 -14.16
CA ASP A 136 -0.92 13.58 -14.57
C ASP A 136 -2.16 12.82 -14.04
N PRO A 137 -2.67 13.18 -12.84
CA PRO A 137 -3.83 12.49 -12.29
C PRO A 137 -5.11 12.65 -13.12
N PHE A 138 -5.22 13.68 -13.98
CA PHE A 138 -6.40 13.84 -14.82
C PHE A 138 -6.41 12.80 -15.93
N THR A 139 -5.27 12.56 -16.58
CA THR A 139 -5.12 11.44 -17.50
C THR A 139 -5.24 10.10 -16.76
N GLY A 140 -4.69 9.99 -15.55
CA GLY A 140 -4.87 8.83 -14.68
C GLY A 140 -6.34 8.47 -14.44
N LYS A 141 -7.20 9.46 -14.17
CA LYS A 141 -8.65 9.25 -14.04
C LYS A 141 -9.29 8.74 -15.32
N LYS A 142 -8.98 9.35 -16.47
CA LYS A 142 -9.49 8.89 -17.78
C LYS A 142 -9.09 7.44 -18.04
N LEU A 143 -7.84 7.09 -17.72
CA LEU A 143 -7.28 5.75 -17.87
C LEU A 143 -7.98 4.74 -16.96
N ILE A 144 -8.28 5.08 -15.70
CA ILE A 144 -9.07 4.22 -14.80
C ILE A 144 -10.44 3.90 -15.39
N GLU A 145 -11.20 4.92 -15.81
CA GLU A 145 -12.56 4.69 -16.31
C GLU A 145 -12.56 3.93 -17.64
N ALA A 146 -11.65 4.23 -18.56
CA ALA A 146 -11.49 3.49 -19.80
C ALA A 146 -11.14 2.01 -19.52
N SER A 147 -10.18 1.75 -18.63
CA SER A 147 -9.72 0.39 -18.31
C SER A 147 -10.83 -0.45 -17.70
N LEU A 148 -11.57 0.10 -16.75
CA LEU A 148 -12.69 -0.59 -16.11
C LEU A 148 -13.83 -0.86 -17.11
N GLU A 149 -14.10 0.07 -18.03
CA GLU A 149 -15.09 -0.15 -19.07
C GLU A 149 -14.67 -1.23 -20.08
N LEU A 150 -13.38 -1.28 -20.44
CA LEU A 150 -12.81 -2.33 -21.29
C LEU A 150 -12.94 -3.72 -20.65
N VAL A 151 -12.65 -3.82 -19.35
CA VAL A 151 -12.80 -5.05 -18.57
C VAL A 151 -14.27 -5.44 -18.41
N ASP A 152 -15.13 -4.49 -18.04
CA ASP A 152 -16.57 -4.72 -17.86
C ASP A 152 -17.26 -5.15 -19.16
N GLY A 153 -16.77 -4.65 -20.31
CA GLY A 153 -17.23 -5.04 -21.64
C GLY A 153 -16.66 -6.37 -22.16
N GLY A 154 -15.69 -6.97 -21.47
CA GLY A 154 -15.01 -8.19 -21.93
C GLY A 154 -14.22 -7.98 -23.24
N LEU A 155 -13.66 -6.78 -23.43
CA LEU A 155 -12.98 -6.38 -24.67
C LEU A 155 -11.46 -6.59 -24.63
N VAL A 156 -10.92 -6.93 -23.47
CA VAL A 156 -9.50 -7.16 -23.23
C VAL A 156 -9.30 -8.53 -22.59
N GLU A 157 -8.26 -9.25 -23.02
CA GLU A 157 -7.84 -10.52 -22.42
C GLU A 157 -7.03 -10.29 -21.14
N SER A 158 -6.21 -9.24 -21.16
CA SER A 158 -5.41 -8.81 -20.02
C SER A 158 -5.11 -7.32 -20.12
N LEU A 159 -4.85 -6.72 -18.96
CA LEU A 159 -4.33 -5.38 -18.79
C LEU A 159 -3.04 -5.46 -17.99
N GLN A 160 -2.10 -4.56 -18.29
CA GLN A 160 -0.88 -4.36 -17.51
C GLN A 160 -0.57 -2.87 -17.43
N ASP A 161 -0.07 -2.41 -16.30
CA ASP A 161 0.43 -1.05 -16.15
C ASP A 161 1.85 -0.91 -16.71
N CYS A 162 2.23 0.30 -17.09
CA CYS A 162 3.62 0.63 -17.38
C CYS A 162 4.23 1.38 -16.18
N GLY A 163 4.97 0.64 -15.35
CA GLY A 163 5.72 1.16 -14.21
C GLY A 163 7.22 1.22 -14.45
N ALA A 164 7.98 0.68 -13.48
CA ALA A 164 9.43 0.53 -13.56
C ALA A 164 9.84 -0.27 -14.81
N ALA A 165 10.88 0.19 -15.53
CA ALA A 165 11.30 -0.36 -16.82
C ALA A 165 10.25 -0.34 -17.95
N GLY A 166 9.13 0.38 -17.78
CA GLY A 166 8.23 0.76 -18.87
C GLY A 166 7.60 -0.41 -19.64
N LEU A 167 7.72 -0.37 -20.97
CA LEU A 167 7.21 -1.43 -21.85
C LEU A 167 8.00 -2.73 -21.69
N ALA A 168 9.28 -2.67 -21.34
CA ALA A 168 10.11 -3.86 -21.22
C ALA A 168 9.58 -4.81 -20.14
N SER A 169 9.28 -4.30 -18.94
CA SER A 169 8.70 -5.09 -17.84
C SER A 169 7.26 -5.51 -18.17
N ALA A 170 6.41 -4.55 -18.54
CA ALA A 170 4.99 -4.81 -18.81
C ALA A 170 4.80 -5.92 -19.87
N LEU A 171 5.53 -5.84 -20.99
CA LEU A 171 5.42 -6.83 -22.06
C LEU A 171 6.08 -8.16 -21.67
N ALA A 172 7.21 -8.15 -20.96
CA ALA A 172 7.84 -9.39 -20.49
C ALA A 172 6.92 -10.16 -19.51
N GLU A 173 6.26 -9.46 -18.60
CA GLU A 173 5.31 -10.04 -17.65
C GLU A 173 4.06 -10.59 -18.35
N MET A 174 3.55 -9.90 -19.37
CA MET A 174 2.45 -10.42 -20.19
C MET A 174 2.85 -11.69 -20.96
N ALA A 175 4.13 -11.83 -21.31
CA ALA A 175 4.69 -12.97 -22.05
C ALA A 175 5.15 -14.14 -21.15
N ARG A 176 5.15 -13.99 -19.81
CA ARG A 176 5.77 -14.93 -18.85
C ARG A 176 5.35 -16.41 -18.95
N ASP A 177 4.12 -16.70 -19.39
CA ASP A 177 3.54 -18.06 -19.42
C ASP A 177 3.83 -18.79 -20.75
N GLY A 178 4.96 -18.48 -21.41
CA GLY A 178 5.43 -19.14 -22.63
C GLY A 178 4.91 -18.54 -23.94
N ALA A 179 4.14 -17.45 -23.87
CA ALA A 179 3.82 -16.63 -25.04
C ALA A 179 5.05 -15.78 -25.42
N GLY A 180 5.09 -15.31 -26.67
CA GLY A 180 5.99 -14.25 -27.11
C GLY A 180 5.23 -12.97 -27.40
N ILE A 181 5.95 -11.87 -27.57
CA ILE A 181 5.40 -10.58 -28.01
C ILE A 181 6.35 -9.97 -29.03
N ASP A 182 5.79 -9.58 -30.17
CA ASP A 182 6.46 -8.71 -31.13
C ASP A 182 5.97 -7.29 -30.89
N VAL A 183 6.88 -6.37 -30.58
CA VAL A 183 6.57 -4.95 -30.41
C VAL A 183 7.28 -4.11 -31.46
N HIS A 184 6.53 -3.24 -32.13
CA HIS A 184 6.98 -2.26 -33.11
C HIS A 184 7.11 -0.89 -32.46
N LEU A 185 8.34 -0.50 -32.16
CA LEU A 185 8.67 0.70 -31.40
C LEU A 185 8.45 1.99 -32.18
N ASP A 186 8.52 1.93 -33.51
CA ASP A 186 8.14 3.01 -34.43
C ASP A 186 6.64 3.36 -34.36
N ARG A 187 5.80 2.44 -33.85
CA ARG A 187 4.36 2.67 -33.66
C ARG A 187 4.03 3.25 -32.29
N VAL A 188 4.97 3.26 -31.34
CA VAL A 188 4.72 3.76 -29.99
C VAL A 188 4.52 5.27 -30.04
N PRO A 189 3.42 5.82 -29.50
CA PRO A 189 3.22 7.27 -29.44
C PRO A 189 4.30 7.94 -28.59
N VAL A 190 5.07 8.85 -29.18
CA VAL A 190 6.15 9.59 -28.50
C VAL A 190 5.83 11.09 -28.39
N ARG A 191 6.27 11.72 -27.30
CA ARG A 191 6.09 13.19 -27.09
C ARG A 191 7.22 14.04 -27.66
N GLU A 192 8.38 13.42 -27.87
CA GLU A 192 9.58 14.06 -28.40
C GLU A 192 10.20 13.21 -29.50
N ALA A 193 10.78 13.86 -30.50
CA ALA A 193 11.45 13.18 -31.61
C ALA A 193 12.85 12.71 -31.19
N GLY A 194 13.36 11.69 -31.88
CA GLY A 194 14.74 11.19 -31.69
C GLY A 194 14.94 10.35 -30.43
N LEU A 195 13.88 9.75 -29.90
CA LEU A 195 14.00 8.67 -28.92
C LEU A 195 14.60 7.44 -29.60
N GLU A 196 15.68 6.93 -29.02
CA GLU A 196 16.27 5.68 -29.47
C GLU A 196 15.37 4.49 -29.09
N PRO A 197 15.41 3.35 -29.81
CA PRO A 197 14.54 2.21 -29.53
C PRO A 197 14.60 1.71 -28.09
N TRP A 198 15.78 1.70 -27.48
CA TRP A 198 15.94 1.29 -26.08
C TRP A 198 15.31 2.28 -25.10
N GLU A 199 15.33 3.59 -25.40
CA GLU A 199 14.68 4.62 -24.57
C GLU A 199 13.16 4.48 -24.59
N ILE A 200 12.58 4.14 -25.75
CA ILE A 200 11.15 3.84 -25.87
C ILE A 200 10.77 2.63 -25.02
N MET A 201 11.59 1.58 -25.04
CA MET A 201 11.34 0.34 -24.30
C MET A 201 11.34 0.54 -22.78
N ILE A 202 12.32 1.27 -22.24
CA ILE A 202 12.53 1.37 -20.79
C ILE A 202 12.05 2.69 -20.17
N SER A 203 11.45 3.58 -20.97
CA SER A 203 10.84 4.81 -20.47
C SER A 203 9.81 4.53 -19.38
N GLU A 204 9.90 5.27 -18.27
CA GLU A 204 8.99 5.21 -17.13
C GLU A 204 7.98 6.37 -17.15
N SER A 205 7.62 6.86 -18.35
CA SER A 205 6.53 7.82 -18.52
C SER A 205 5.25 7.31 -17.88
N GLN A 206 4.60 8.17 -17.10
CA GLN A 206 3.44 7.85 -16.28
C GLN A 206 2.15 7.74 -17.10
N GLU A 207 1.08 7.25 -16.46
CA GLU A 207 -0.27 7.14 -17.03
C GLU A 207 -0.35 6.37 -18.37
N ARG A 208 0.31 5.22 -18.42
CA ARG A 208 0.27 4.28 -19.55
C ARG A 208 -0.15 2.89 -19.10
N MET A 209 -0.91 2.22 -19.96
CA MET A 209 -1.36 0.83 -19.79
C MET A 209 -1.22 0.08 -21.12
N VAL A 210 -1.00 -1.22 -21.02
CA VAL A 210 -0.99 -2.14 -22.15
C VAL A 210 -2.15 -3.12 -22.03
N ALA A 211 -2.83 -3.41 -23.13
CA ALA A 211 -3.89 -4.39 -23.22
C ALA A 211 -3.58 -5.45 -24.29
N VAL A 212 -3.99 -6.69 -24.04
CA VAL A 212 -4.09 -7.71 -25.10
C VAL A 212 -5.52 -7.76 -25.62
N VAL A 213 -5.69 -7.53 -26.92
CA VAL A 213 -6.98 -7.32 -27.57
C VAL A 213 -7.13 -8.22 -28.78
N ARG A 214 -8.21 -9.00 -28.87
CA ARG A 214 -8.47 -9.82 -30.05
C ARG A 214 -8.71 -8.92 -31.28
N PRO A 215 -8.30 -9.33 -32.50
CA PRO A 215 -8.41 -8.49 -33.70
C PRO A 215 -9.83 -7.95 -33.94
N GLN A 216 -10.86 -8.77 -33.74
CA GLN A 216 -12.27 -8.38 -33.91
C GLN A 216 -12.78 -7.37 -32.86
N MET A 217 -12.04 -7.15 -31.77
CA MET A 217 -12.41 -6.23 -30.69
C MET A 217 -11.67 -4.88 -30.79
N LEU A 218 -10.62 -4.76 -31.60
CA LEU A 218 -9.75 -3.59 -31.65
C LEU A 218 -10.51 -2.28 -31.88
N GLU A 219 -11.42 -2.24 -32.85
CA GLU A 219 -12.20 -1.03 -33.12
C GLU A 219 -13.10 -0.63 -31.93
N ALA A 220 -13.62 -1.61 -31.19
CA ALA A 220 -14.44 -1.34 -30.01
C ALA A 220 -13.60 -0.75 -28.87
N VAL A 221 -12.38 -1.29 -28.67
CA VAL A 221 -11.41 -0.76 -27.72
C VAL A 221 -11.02 0.69 -28.08
N GLN A 222 -10.68 0.94 -29.35
CA GLN A 222 -10.31 2.28 -29.82
C GLN A 222 -11.44 3.30 -29.62
N ARG A 223 -12.70 2.93 -29.89
CA ARG A 223 -13.86 3.82 -29.64
C ARG A 223 -14.03 4.17 -28.15
N ILE A 224 -13.73 3.25 -27.24
CA ILE A 224 -13.79 3.51 -25.80
C ILE A 224 -12.68 4.49 -25.42
N CYS A 225 -11.44 4.24 -25.85
CA CYS A 225 -10.31 5.14 -25.60
C CYS A 225 -10.56 6.55 -26.17
N GLU A 226 -11.11 6.66 -27.39
CA GLU A 226 -11.45 7.94 -28.02
C GLU A 226 -12.49 8.71 -27.20
N ARG A 227 -13.55 8.05 -26.70
CA ARG A 227 -14.56 8.70 -25.85
C ARG A 227 -13.96 9.23 -24.55
N TRP A 228 -12.96 8.55 -24.01
CA TRP A 228 -12.21 8.97 -22.83
C TRP A 228 -11.03 9.88 -23.16
N ASP A 229 -10.87 10.34 -24.41
CA ASP A 229 -9.78 11.22 -24.85
C ASP A 229 -8.39 10.65 -24.48
N LEU A 230 -8.18 9.38 -24.82
CA LEU A 230 -6.93 8.64 -24.64
C LEU A 230 -6.39 8.16 -25.98
N ALA A 231 -5.09 8.37 -26.20
CA ALA A 231 -4.40 7.74 -27.31
C ALA A 231 -4.46 6.21 -27.15
N CYS A 232 -4.62 5.49 -28.26
CA CYS A 232 -4.76 4.04 -28.29
C CYS A 232 -4.18 3.49 -29.59
N THR A 233 -3.06 2.78 -29.48
CA THR A 233 -2.28 2.31 -30.62
C THR A 233 -1.95 0.84 -30.49
N ALA A 234 -2.23 0.06 -31.53
CA ALA A 234 -1.72 -1.31 -31.64
C ALA A 234 -0.21 -1.22 -31.94
N ILE A 235 0.60 -1.57 -30.94
CA ILE A 235 2.06 -1.47 -30.99
C ILE A 235 2.70 -2.83 -31.27
N GLY A 236 1.94 -3.91 -31.38
CA GLY A 236 2.51 -5.23 -31.50
C GLY A 236 1.47 -6.34 -31.51
N ASP A 237 1.95 -7.58 -31.45
CA ASP A 237 1.16 -8.79 -31.52
C ASP A 237 1.69 -9.87 -30.58
N VAL A 238 0.78 -10.66 -30.01
CA VAL A 238 1.11 -11.84 -29.21
C VAL A 238 1.51 -12.98 -30.14
N THR A 239 2.68 -13.59 -29.89
CA THR A 239 3.25 -14.68 -30.68
C THR A 239 3.42 -15.96 -29.87
N ASP A 240 3.71 -17.08 -30.52
CA ASP A 240 3.98 -18.38 -29.90
C ASP A 240 5.49 -18.65 -29.72
N THR A 241 6.32 -17.61 -29.86
CA THR A 241 7.78 -17.75 -29.90
C THR A 241 8.44 -17.89 -28.53
N GLY A 242 7.75 -17.47 -27.46
CA GLY A 242 8.34 -17.39 -26.12
C GLY A 242 9.36 -16.24 -25.95
N GLU A 243 9.52 -15.39 -26.96
CA GLU A 243 10.45 -14.25 -26.96
C GLU A 243 9.69 -12.92 -26.93
N LEU A 244 10.24 -11.96 -26.19
CA LEU A 244 9.95 -10.54 -26.36
C LEU A 244 10.89 -10.01 -27.44
N ARG A 245 10.35 -9.62 -28.59
CA ARG A 245 11.11 -9.15 -29.76
C ARG A 245 10.70 -7.73 -30.08
N ALA A 246 11.68 -6.84 -30.13
CA ALA A 246 11.49 -5.43 -30.46
C ALA A 246 11.93 -5.17 -31.90
N PHE A 247 11.08 -4.46 -32.64
CA PHE A 247 11.29 -4.02 -34.01
C PHE A 247 11.24 -2.49 -34.07
N PHE A 248 12.05 -1.90 -34.94
CA PHE A 248 12.04 -0.48 -35.26
C PHE A 248 12.32 -0.34 -36.76
N ASP A 249 11.43 0.33 -37.51
CA ASP A 249 11.49 0.40 -38.98
C ASP A 249 11.65 -1.00 -39.64
N ASP A 250 10.86 -1.97 -39.17
CA ASP A 250 10.88 -3.39 -39.56
C ASP A 250 12.21 -4.14 -39.29
N GLU A 251 13.21 -3.49 -38.71
CA GLU A 251 14.45 -4.14 -38.25
C GLU A 251 14.30 -4.65 -36.81
N ARG A 252 14.72 -5.90 -36.56
CA ARG A 252 14.73 -6.46 -35.20
C ARG A 252 15.91 -5.90 -34.41
N VAL A 253 15.64 -4.93 -33.53
CA VAL A 253 16.63 -4.24 -32.70
C VAL A 253 16.92 -4.94 -31.37
N GLY A 254 16.06 -5.87 -30.94
CA GLY A 254 16.28 -6.65 -29.72
C GLY A 254 15.41 -7.90 -29.64
N ALA A 255 15.90 -8.95 -28.97
CA ALA A 255 15.14 -10.16 -28.67
C ALA A 255 15.67 -10.83 -27.41
N ILE A 256 14.76 -11.26 -26.53
CA ILE A 256 15.08 -12.02 -25.33
C ILE A 256 13.94 -12.96 -24.97
N ARG A 257 14.26 -14.14 -24.44
CA ARG A 257 13.25 -15.05 -23.88
C ARG A 257 12.56 -14.35 -22.69
N ALA A 258 11.24 -14.20 -22.73
CA ALA A 258 10.50 -13.49 -21.70
C ALA A 258 10.69 -14.10 -20.29
N ALA A 259 10.85 -15.42 -20.22
CA ALA A 259 11.12 -16.14 -18.97
C ALA A 259 12.42 -15.68 -18.27
N LEU A 260 13.44 -15.24 -19.02
CA LEU A 260 14.71 -14.74 -18.46
C LEU A 260 14.55 -13.39 -17.74
N LEU A 261 13.49 -12.64 -18.03
CA LEU A 261 13.18 -11.36 -17.40
C LEU A 261 12.17 -11.49 -16.26
N THR A 262 11.64 -12.69 -16.01
CA THR A 262 10.53 -12.90 -15.08
C THR A 262 10.83 -14.04 -14.11
N GLU A 263 10.75 -15.29 -14.55
CA GLU A 263 10.78 -16.48 -13.68
C GLU A 263 12.19 -17.09 -13.55
N GLU A 264 13.07 -16.90 -14.55
CA GLU A 264 14.43 -17.46 -14.62
C GLU A 264 15.52 -16.46 -14.19
N CYS A 265 15.15 -15.37 -13.52
CA CYS A 265 16.11 -14.43 -12.93
C CYS A 265 16.97 -15.15 -11.86
N PRO A 266 18.30 -14.93 -11.82
CA PRO A 266 19.17 -15.50 -10.80
C PRO A 266 18.68 -15.14 -9.39
N ARG A 267 18.66 -16.12 -8.49
CA ARG A 267 18.35 -15.92 -7.08
C ARG A 267 19.65 -15.95 -6.27
N TYR A 268 19.77 -15.04 -5.32
CA TYR A 268 20.92 -14.93 -4.43
C TYR A 268 20.56 -15.45 -3.04
N GLU A 269 21.48 -16.19 -2.44
CA GLU A 269 21.41 -16.52 -1.02
C GLU A 269 22.12 -15.41 -0.24
N LEU A 270 21.39 -14.74 0.65
CA LEU A 270 21.94 -13.66 1.46
C LEU A 270 22.74 -14.22 2.63
N LEU A 271 23.93 -13.69 2.84
CA LEU A 271 24.65 -13.89 4.10
C LEU A 271 23.88 -13.21 5.23
N ARG A 272 23.87 -13.82 6.42
CA ARG A 272 23.13 -13.33 7.59
C ARG A 272 24.00 -13.38 8.83
N GLU A 273 24.42 -12.21 9.32
CA GLU A 273 25.18 -12.08 10.56
C GLU A 273 24.36 -11.33 11.62
N PRO A 274 23.99 -11.99 12.73
CA PRO A 274 23.23 -11.35 13.80
C PRO A 274 23.95 -10.15 14.40
N GLN A 275 23.21 -9.06 14.62
CA GLN A 275 23.71 -7.87 15.30
C GLN A 275 22.95 -7.61 16.61
N PRO A 276 23.60 -7.05 17.64
CA PRO A 276 22.91 -6.54 18.82
C PRO A 276 21.96 -5.41 18.43
N THR A 277 20.72 -5.49 18.89
CA THR A 277 19.70 -4.46 18.66
C THR A 277 19.40 -3.74 19.97
N SER A 278 19.16 -2.43 19.89
CA SER A 278 18.70 -1.64 21.03
C SER A 278 17.69 -0.62 20.56
N ASN A 279 16.52 -0.61 21.20
CA ASN A 279 15.51 0.39 20.91
C ASN A 279 16.01 1.78 21.28
N VAL A 280 15.54 2.77 20.54
CA VAL A 280 15.83 4.18 20.78
C VAL A 280 14.57 4.91 21.25
N PRO A 281 14.69 6.00 22.02
CA PRO A 281 13.53 6.80 22.40
C PRO A 281 12.80 7.34 21.16
N ALA A 282 11.47 7.22 21.15
CA ALA A 282 10.64 7.77 20.10
C ALA A 282 10.80 9.30 20.00
N SER A 283 10.83 9.84 18.78
CA SER A 283 10.81 11.29 18.56
C SER A 283 9.52 11.90 19.14
N PRO A 284 9.58 13.07 19.81
CA PRO A 284 8.40 13.75 20.34
C PRO A 284 7.42 14.19 19.25
N HIS A 285 7.86 14.26 17.99
CA HIS A 285 6.98 14.52 16.85
C HIS A 285 5.93 13.42 16.64
N ASN A 286 6.13 12.21 17.17
CA ASN A 286 5.17 11.11 17.05
C ASN A 286 3.92 11.30 17.92
N SER A 287 4.04 11.98 19.06
CA SER A 287 2.90 12.25 19.97
C SER A 287 2.03 13.44 19.54
N SER A 288 2.42 14.16 18.49
CA SER A 288 1.67 15.33 18.01
C SER A 288 0.48 14.89 17.12
N PRO A 289 -0.69 15.54 17.22
CA PRO A 289 -1.84 15.22 16.37
C PRO A 289 -1.52 15.27 14.88
N LYS A 290 -2.00 14.27 14.14
CA LYS A 290 -1.74 14.08 12.70
C LYS A 290 -2.91 14.53 11.82
N THR A 291 -3.97 15.10 12.40
CA THR A 291 -5.21 15.48 11.70
C THR A 291 -4.96 16.34 10.46
N TRP A 292 -4.02 17.28 10.54
CA TRP A 292 -3.70 18.19 9.44
C TRP A 292 -3.24 17.48 8.15
N ILE A 293 -2.66 16.27 8.26
CA ILE A 293 -2.27 15.45 7.10
C ILE A 293 -3.53 15.06 6.33
N TYR A 294 -4.49 14.47 7.04
CA TYR A 294 -5.74 14.00 6.45
C TYR A 294 -6.64 15.13 5.95
N GLU A 295 -6.50 16.35 6.50
CA GLU A 295 -7.18 17.55 5.98
C GLU A 295 -6.70 17.96 4.58
N GLN A 296 -5.53 17.47 4.14
CA GLN A 296 -5.06 17.67 2.76
C GLN A 296 -5.73 16.69 1.78
N TYR A 297 -6.37 15.64 2.30
CA TYR A 297 -6.90 14.53 1.52
C TYR A 297 -8.43 14.58 1.47
N ASP A 298 -8.99 14.23 0.32
CA ASP A 298 -10.39 13.83 0.26
C ASP A 298 -10.55 12.45 0.91
N GLN A 299 -11.49 12.36 1.85
CA GLN A 299 -11.77 11.13 2.62
C GLN A 299 -13.15 10.55 2.29
N LEU A 300 -13.92 11.19 1.40
CA LEU A 300 -15.37 10.98 1.23
C LEU A 300 -15.80 10.67 -0.20
N VAL A 301 -14.96 10.93 -1.20
CA VAL A 301 -15.25 10.66 -2.61
C VAL A 301 -15.64 9.19 -2.79
N GLY A 302 -16.66 8.98 -3.62
CA GLY A 302 -17.35 7.70 -3.77
C GLY A 302 -18.42 7.42 -2.70
N SER A 303 -18.47 8.21 -1.63
CA SER A 303 -19.46 8.15 -0.52
C SER A 303 -19.57 6.75 0.10
N ARG A 304 -18.41 6.15 0.40
CA ARG A 304 -18.29 4.83 1.03
C ARG A 304 -17.76 4.90 2.46
N THR A 305 -16.91 5.88 2.77
CA THR A 305 -16.26 6.01 4.08
C THR A 305 -17.29 6.27 5.17
N VAL A 306 -17.46 5.31 6.07
CA VAL A 306 -18.36 5.39 7.24
C VAL A 306 -17.58 5.76 8.49
N ARG A 307 -16.37 5.23 8.65
CA ARG A 307 -15.40 5.65 9.67
C ARG A 307 -14.22 6.32 8.97
N ARG A 308 -14.02 7.60 9.25
CA ARG A 308 -12.96 8.46 8.69
C ARG A 308 -11.63 8.22 9.41
N PRO A 309 -10.49 8.63 8.83
CA PRO A 309 -9.22 8.66 9.55
C PRO A 309 -9.30 9.54 10.81
N GLY A 310 -8.43 9.24 11.79
CA GLY A 310 -8.42 9.91 13.10
C GLY A 310 -8.55 8.96 14.30
N LEU A 311 -8.75 7.66 14.04
CA LEU A 311 -8.56 6.55 14.99
C LEU A 311 -7.81 5.42 14.26
N ASP A 312 -8.00 4.17 14.70
CA ASP A 312 -7.18 3.01 14.32
C ASP A 312 -7.24 2.63 12.84
N ALA A 313 -8.43 2.65 12.25
CA ALA A 313 -8.69 2.10 10.91
C ALA A 313 -9.90 2.78 10.26
N ALA A 314 -9.84 2.97 8.94
CA ALA A 314 -10.98 3.45 8.18
C ALA A 314 -11.97 2.32 7.93
N VAL A 315 -13.26 2.64 7.76
CA VAL A 315 -14.27 1.65 7.37
C VAL A 315 -15.04 2.13 6.15
N LEU A 316 -15.00 1.34 5.08
CA LEU A 316 -15.64 1.61 3.79
C LEU A 316 -16.87 0.71 3.62
N ARG A 317 -18.04 1.27 3.34
CA ARG A 317 -19.26 0.48 3.07
C ARG A 317 -19.17 -0.24 1.72
N LEU A 318 -19.47 -1.54 1.75
CA LEU A 318 -19.59 -2.42 0.60
C LEU A 318 -21.03 -2.39 0.06
N ARG A 319 -21.32 -1.40 -0.79
CA ARG A 319 -22.65 -1.26 -1.43
C ARG A 319 -22.96 -2.42 -2.39
N PRO A 320 -24.26 -2.78 -2.56
CA PRO A 320 -25.44 -2.18 -1.93
C PRO A 320 -25.69 -2.64 -0.48
N SER A 321 -24.92 -3.62 0.01
CA SER A 321 -25.07 -4.16 1.36
C SER A 321 -24.71 -3.15 2.47
N LEU A 322 -24.90 -3.57 3.72
CA LEU A 322 -24.45 -2.85 4.91
C LEU A 322 -23.14 -3.42 5.48
N ARG A 323 -22.52 -4.39 4.81
CA ARG A 323 -21.17 -4.86 5.17
C ARG A 323 -20.16 -3.73 4.93
N GLY A 324 -19.06 -3.76 5.67
CA GLY A 324 -17.96 -2.82 5.52
C GLY A 324 -16.63 -3.53 5.32
N LEU A 325 -15.66 -2.78 4.85
CA LEU A 325 -14.25 -3.17 4.78
C LEU A 325 -13.47 -2.21 5.68
N ALA A 326 -12.96 -2.73 6.78
CA ALA A 326 -12.01 -2.04 7.65
C ALA A 326 -10.62 -2.14 7.03
N VAL A 327 -9.88 -1.04 7.01
CA VAL A 327 -8.54 -0.96 6.41
C VAL A 327 -7.61 -0.17 7.33
N SER A 328 -6.40 -0.70 7.52
CA SER A 328 -5.34 -0.05 8.31
C SER A 328 -3.98 -0.28 7.66
N LEU A 329 -3.03 0.60 7.97
CA LEU A 329 -1.63 0.47 7.60
C LEU A 329 -0.79 0.74 8.85
N GLN A 330 0.16 -0.14 9.17
CA GLN A 330 0.97 -0.05 10.38
C GLN A 330 2.37 -0.57 10.12
N GLY A 331 3.39 0.21 10.47
CA GLY A 331 4.77 -0.27 10.57
C GLY A 331 5.19 -0.55 12.02
N PRO A 332 6.50 -0.72 12.27
CA PRO A 332 7.01 -0.94 13.61
C PRO A 332 6.79 0.29 14.48
N PRO A 333 6.67 0.11 15.81
CA PRO A 333 6.65 1.21 16.76
C PRO A 333 7.83 2.17 16.57
N PRO A 334 7.66 3.49 16.74
CA PRO A 334 8.76 4.45 16.72
C PRO A 334 9.87 4.04 17.68
N GLY A 335 11.10 3.94 17.16
CA GLY A 335 12.27 3.57 17.94
C GLY A 335 12.51 2.06 18.12
N GLU A 336 11.63 1.19 17.62
CA GLU A 336 11.90 -0.26 17.55
C GLU A 336 13.08 -0.51 16.59
N ARG A 337 14.00 -1.39 17.01
CA ARG A 337 15.23 -1.73 16.27
C ARG A 337 15.46 -3.23 16.17
N ASP A 338 14.71 -4.04 16.92
CA ASP A 338 14.76 -5.49 16.74
C ASP A 338 13.98 -5.87 15.47
N PRO A 339 14.62 -6.43 14.43
CA PRO A 339 13.96 -6.70 13.16
C PRO A 339 12.82 -7.72 13.30
N TYR A 340 12.95 -8.71 14.17
CA TYR A 340 11.91 -9.70 14.39
C TYR A 340 10.68 -9.08 15.04
N ARG A 341 10.88 -8.26 16.07
CA ARG A 341 9.80 -7.50 16.72
C ARG A 341 9.21 -6.48 15.76
N ALA A 342 10.01 -5.83 14.92
CA ALA A 342 9.53 -4.88 13.92
C ALA A 342 8.50 -5.53 12.97
N GLY A 343 8.82 -6.71 12.41
CA GLY A 343 7.88 -7.46 11.57
C GLY A 343 6.64 -7.95 12.33
N LEU A 344 6.85 -8.51 13.53
CA LEU A 344 5.78 -9.04 14.38
C LEU A 344 4.78 -7.95 14.80
N LEU A 345 5.28 -6.80 15.26
CA LEU A 345 4.46 -5.71 15.78
C LEU A 345 3.74 -4.95 14.67
N ALA A 346 4.31 -4.84 13.47
CA ALA A 346 3.62 -4.28 12.30
C ALA A 346 2.34 -5.07 11.97
N VAL A 347 2.44 -6.41 11.93
CA VAL A 347 1.28 -7.30 11.70
C VAL A 347 0.25 -7.20 12.83
N LEU A 348 0.69 -7.35 14.09
CA LEU A 348 -0.22 -7.30 15.24
C LEU A 348 -0.92 -5.95 15.35
N GLY A 349 -0.20 -4.84 15.11
CA GLY A 349 -0.75 -3.49 15.14
C GLY A 349 -1.79 -3.26 14.04
N ALA A 350 -1.49 -3.61 12.79
CA ALA A 350 -2.46 -3.48 11.69
C ALA A 350 -3.73 -4.32 11.95
N ALA A 351 -3.57 -5.59 12.35
CA ALA A 351 -4.72 -6.45 12.64
C ALA A 351 -5.52 -5.98 13.86
N ARG A 352 -4.85 -5.43 14.90
CA ARG A 352 -5.50 -4.85 16.08
C ARG A 352 -6.34 -3.64 15.70
N ASN A 353 -5.83 -2.78 14.82
CA ASN A 353 -6.54 -1.60 14.36
C ASN A 353 -7.83 -1.97 13.60
N VAL A 354 -7.75 -2.96 12.71
CA VAL A 354 -8.92 -3.54 12.04
C VAL A 354 -9.93 -4.12 13.04
N ALA A 355 -9.47 -4.86 14.05
CA ALA A 355 -10.35 -5.43 15.08
C ALA A 355 -11.04 -4.35 15.92
N CYS A 356 -10.34 -3.26 16.28
CA CYS A 356 -10.91 -2.12 17.00
C CYS A 356 -11.99 -1.40 16.18
N ALA A 357 -11.86 -1.38 14.86
CA ALA A 357 -12.90 -0.87 13.97
C ALA A 357 -14.07 -1.85 13.75
N GLY A 358 -14.11 -2.99 14.45
CA GLY A 358 -15.15 -4.00 14.31
C GLY A 358 -15.03 -4.88 13.07
N GLY A 359 -13.85 -4.91 12.43
CA GLY A 359 -13.54 -5.80 11.32
C GLY A 359 -12.92 -7.12 11.76
N GLU A 360 -13.27 -8.22 11.10
CA GLU A 360 -12.52 -9.46 11.15
C GLU A 360 -11.28 -9.31 10.27
N PRO A 361 -10.04 -9.34 10.79
CA PRO A 361 -8.86 -9.31 9.94
C PRO A 361 -8.84 -10.50 8.96
N LEU A 362 -8.63 -10.25 7.66
CA LEU A 362 -8.76 -11.28 6.61
C LEU A 362 -7.52 -11.48 5.73
N ALA A 363 -6.77 -10.42 5.45
CA ALA A 363 -5.58 -10.49 4.62
C ALA A 363 -4.61 -9.36 4.94
N LEU A 364 -3.34 -9.60 4.64
CA LEU A 364 -2.24 -8.66 4.82
C LEU A 364 -1.57 -8.35 3.48
N THR A 365 -1.02 -7.14 3.38
CA THR A 365 -0.02 -6.79 2.38
C THR A 365 1.18 -6.20 3.09
N ASP A 366 2.40 -6.53 2.69
CA ASP A 366 3.61 -6.04 3.34
C ASP A 366 4.47 -5.20 2.37
N CYS A 367 5.02 -4.10 2.86
CA CYS A 367 6.01 -3.29 2.17
C CYS A 367 7.27 -3.29 3.00
N LEU A 368 8.26 -4.06 2.56
CA LEU A 368 9.54 -4.24 3.23
C LEU A 368 10.49 -3.10 2.82
N ASN A 369 11.02 -2.33 3.76
CA ASN A 369 12.00 -1.27 3.49
C ASN A 369 13.26 -1.52 4.32
N PHE A 370 14.39 -1.77 3.64
CA PHE A 370 15.67 -2.16 4.25
C PHE A 370 16.87 -1.53 3.51
N GLY A 371 18.03 -1.51 4.15
CA GLY A 371 19.31 -1.11 3.56
C GLY A 371 19.82 -2.09 2.50
N ASN A 372 21.13 -2.06 2.21
CA ASN A 372 21.76 -2.95 1.23
C ASN A 372 21.81 -4.42 1.75
N PRO A 373 21.06 -5.37 1.16
CA PRO A 373 20.95 -6.76 1.64
C PRO A 373 22.25 -7.57 1.44
N GLU A 374 23.20 -7.08 0.65
CA GLU A 374 24.49 -7.75 0.44
C GLU A 374 25.40 -7.64 1.67
N LYS A 375 25.12 -6.68 2.55
CA LYS A 375 25.74 -6.59 3.88
C LYS A 375 25.12 -7.65 4.79
N PRO A 376 25.92 -8.57 5.39
CA PRO A 376 25.38 -9.68 6.18
C PRO A 376 24.46 -9.27 7.33
N GLU A 377 24.70 -8.12 7.94
CA GLU A 377 23.85 -7.54 8.99
C GLU A 377 22.46 -7.15 8.47
N ILE A 378 22.36 -6.54 7.29
CA ILE A 378 21.08 -6.18 6.68
C ILE A 378 20.36 -7.42 6.14
N GLY A 379 21.11 -8.36 5.57
CA GLY A 379 20.57 -9.67 5.19
C GLY A 379 19.95 -10.42 6.38
N TRP A 380 20.55 -10.30 7.56
CA TRP A 380 19.98 -10.80 8.82
C TRP A 380 18.72 -10.03 9.25
N GLU A 381 18.74 -8.70 9.21
CA GLU A 381 17.57 -7.87 9.54
C GLU A 381 16.35 -8.21 8.67
N LEU A 382 16.54 -8.28 7.35
CA LEU A 382 15.49 -8.64 6.40
C LEU A 382 14.90 -10.02 6.72
N GLY A 383 15.77 -11.02 6.93
CA GLY A 383 15.36 -12.38 7.27
C GLY A 383 14.53 -12.44 8.57
N ARG A 384 15.00 -11.76 9.61
CA ARG A 384 14.34 -11.74 10.93
C ARG A 384 12.99 -11.00 10.89
N ALA A 385 12.88 -9.92 10.13
CA ALA A 385 11.62 -9.21 9.96
C ALA A 385 10.57 -10.06 9.23
N ILE A 386 10.97 -10.76 8.16
CA ILE A 386 10.09 -11.70 7.45
C ILE A 386 9.63 -12.83 8.39
N GLU A 387 10.52 -13.39 9.20
CA GLU A 387 10.16 -14.39 10.22
C GLU A 387 9.14 -13.84 11.24
N GLY A 388 9.32 -12.59 11.69
CA GLY A 388 8.37 -11.92 12.59
C GLY A 388 6.98 -11.74 11.98
N ILE A 389 6.93 -11.31 10.71
CA ILE A 389 5.67 -11.21 9.94
C ILE A 389 5.01 -12.58 9.85
N ALA A 390 5.76 -13.61 9.44
CA ALA A 390 5.25 -14.96 9.24
C ALA A 390 4.66 -15.54 10.54
N HIS A 391 5.38 -15.44 11.66
CA HIS A 391 4.88 -15.96 12.94
C HIS A 391 3.63 -15.23 13.44
N ALA A 392 3.55 -13.91 13.27
CA ALA A 392 2.36 -13.14 13.63
C ALA A 392 1.16 -13.49 12.72
N ALA A 393 1.39 -13.59 11.41
CA ALA A 393 0.40 -14.00 10.42
C ALA A 393 -0.17 -15.40 10.71
N ASP A 394 0.71 -16.37 11.00
CA ASP A 394 0.33 -17.74 11.38
C ASP A 394 -0.50 -17.78 12.67
N ALA A 395 -0.09 -17.05 13.70
CA ALA A 395 -0.81 -17.00 14.97
C ALA A 395 -2.21 -16.40 14.84
N LEU A 396 -2.38 -15.43 13.93
CA LEU A 396 -3.67 -14.83 13.60
C LEU A 396 -4.48 -15.68 12.62
N GLY A 397 -3.83 -16.55 11.84
CA GLY A 397 -4.45 -17.32 10.76
C GLY A 397 -4.79 -16.46 9.55
N ILE A 398 -3.97 -15.45 9.24
CA ILE A 398 -4.21 -14.46 8.18
C ILE A 398 -3.10 -14.55 7.14
N PRO A 399 -3.41 -14.70 5.83
CA PRO A 399 -2.40 -14.74 4.79
C PRO A 399 -1.86 -13.35 4.41
N VAL A 400 -0.59 -13.28 4.03
CA VAL A 400 -0.03 -12.20 3.22
C VAL A 400 -0.36 -12.49 1.75
N VAL A 401 -1.08 -11.59 1.07
CA VAL A 401 -1.61 -11.82 -0.29
C VAL A 401 -0.91 -11.01 -1.38
N SER A 402 -0.17 -9.98 -1.00
CA SER A 402 0.58 -9.09 -1.88
C SER A 402 1.67 -8.39 -1.08
N GLY A 403 2.60 -7.72 -1.76
CA GLY A 403 3.60 -6.91 -1.09
C GLY A 403 4.53 -6.18 -2.05
N ASN A 404 5.47 -5.44 -1.47
CA ASN A 404 6.55 -4.74 -2.15
C ASN A 404 7.83 -4.86 -1.33
N VAL A 405 8.99 -4.82 -1.99
CA VAL A 405 10.29 -4.85 -1.33
C VAL A 405 11.16 -3.71 -1.88
N SER A 406 11.51 -2.77 -1.00
CA SER A 406 12.45 -1.68 -1.23
C SER A 406 13.74 -1.98 -0.46
N LEU A 407 14.83 -2.15 -1.19
CA LEU A 407 16.17 -2.44 -0.65
C LEU A 407 17.10 -1.25 -0.93
N TYR A 408 18.33 -1.30 -0.41
CA TYR A 408 19.34 -0.25 -0.63
C TYR A 408 18.93 1.13 -0.07
N ASN A 409 18.03 1.17 0.92
CA ASN A 409 17.67 2.41 1.64
C ASN A 409 18.80 2.80 2.61
N GLU A 410 19.90 3.27 2.05
CA GLU A 410 21.14 3.56 2.76
C GLU A 410 21.93 4.66 2.03
N THR A 411 22.47 5.60 2.81
CA THR A 411 23.31 6.71 2.32
C THR A 411 24.57 6.78 3.18
N ASP A 412 25.73 6.93 2.55
CA ASP A 412 27.03 7.06 3.23
C ASP A 412 27.30 5.99 4.31
N GLY A 413 26.93 4.74 4.04
CA GLY A 413 27.13 3.63 4.97
C GLY A 413 26.10 3.56 6.13
N ARG A 414 25.02 4.36 6.08
CA ARG A 414 23.98 4.43 7.10
C ARG A 414 22.64 3.95 6.56
N ALA A 415 22.30 2.71 6.88
CA ALA A 415 20.99 2.15 6.56
C ALA A 415 19.88 2.71 7.47
N ILE A 416 18.66 2.78 6.93
CA ILE A 416 17.45 2.92 7.74
C ILE A 416 17.29 1.73 8.69
N PRO A 417 16.53 1.87 9.81
CA PRO A 417 16.18 0.72 10.62
C PRO A 417 15.27 -0.26 9.86
N PRO A 418 15.14 -1.52 10.34
CA PRO A 418 14.20 -2.49 9.81
C PRO A 418 12.76 -1.94 9.77
N THR A 419 12.21 -1.72 8.57
CA THR A 419 10.92 -1.03 8.42
C THR A 419 9.92 -1.79 7.55
N PRO A 420 9.40 -2.94 8.03
CA PRO A 420 8.25 -3.59 7.42
C PRO A 420 6.96 -2.80 7.71
N VAL A 421 6.32 -2.27 6.67
CA VAL A 421 5.01 -1.59 6.77
C VAL A 421 3.93 -2.55 6.29
N VAL A 422 2.95 -2.85 7.14
CA VAL A 422 1.91 -3.87 6.87
C VAL A 422 0.54 -3.21 6.74
N GLY A 423 -0.11 -3.44 5.62
CA GLY A 423 -1.53 -3.16 5.42
C GLY A 423 -2.39 -4.35 5.84
N CYS A 424 -3.49 -4.10 6.53
CA CYS A 424 -4.47 -5.13 6.89
C CYS A 424 -5.86 -4.71 6.40
N ILE A 425 -6.58 -5.66 5.81
CA ILE A 425 -8.00 -5.51 5.49
C ILE A 425 -8.82 -6.47 6.32
N GLY A 426 -10.02 -6.04 6.69
CA GLY A 426 -10.95 -6.88 7.43
C GLY A 426 -12.41 -6.60 7.16
N LEU A 427 -13.25 -7.60 7.40
CA LEU A 427 -14.66 -7.53 7.10
C LEU A 427 -15.46 -7.05 8.31
N VAL A 428 -16.21 -5.97 8.14
CA VAL A 428 -17.24 -5.53 9.08
C VAL A 428 -18.57 -6.15 8.66
N PRO A 429 -19.27 -6.88 9.56
CA PRO A 429 -20.57 -7.47 9.23
C PRO A 429 -21.66 -6.43 8.93
N ASP A 430 -21.70 -5.33 9.70
CA ASP A 430 -22.67 -4.26 9.56
C ASP A 430 -22.10 -2.91 10.04
N VAL A 431 -21.96 -1.96 9.12
CA VAL A 431 -21.38 -0.64 9.38
C VAL A 431 -22.23 0.27 10.29
N ARG A 432 -23.44 -0.15 10.67
CA ARG A 432 -24.30 0.62 11.59
C ARG A 432 -23.92 0.44 13.06
N PHE A 433 -23.15 -0.59 13.38
CA PHE A 433 -22.79 -0.96 14.76
C PHE A 433 -21.29 -0.88 14.99
N LEU A 434 -20.65 0.14 14.41
CA LEU A 434 -19.22 0.38 14.57
C LEU A 434 -18.92 1.01 15.94
N PRO A 435 -17.88 0.55 16.64
CA PRO A 435 -17.26 1.34 17.70
C PRO A 435 -16.73 2.64 17.09
N GLY A 436 -17.11 3.78 17.67
CA GLY A 436 -16.82 5.09 17.10
C GLY A 436 -16.35 6.09 18.14
N ALA A 437 -17.18 6.37 19.15
CA ALA A 437 -16.95 7.44 20.10
C ALA A 437 -17.52 7.07 21.48
N TRP A 438 -16.92 7.65 22.51
CA TRP A 438 -17.47 7.61 23.86
C TRP A 438 -18.85 8.24 23.95
N ARG A 439 -19.65 7.74 24.89
CA ARG A 439 -20.95 8.29 25.28
C ARG A 439 -20.93 8.53 26.79
N SER A 440 -21.59 9.61 27.22
CA SER A 440 -21.75 9.90 28.65
C SER A 440 -22.32 8.69 29.40
N GLY A 441 -21.67 8.33 30.50
CA GLY A 441 -21.99 7.17 31.32
C GLY A 441 -21.36 5.84 30.87
N ASP A 442 -20.62 5.80 29.75
CA ASP A 442 -19.91 4.59 29.33
C ASP A 442 -18.88 4.14 30.38
N VAL A 443 -18.80 2.83 30.60
CA VAL A 443 -17.74 2.22 31.41
C VAL A 443 -16.52 2.02 30.52
N VAL A 444 -15.38 2.56 30.97
CA VAL A 444 -14.10 2.45 30.28
C VAL A 444 -13.32 1.26 30.85
N LEU A 445 -12.88 0.37 29.96
CA LEU A 445 -12.19 -0.87 30.26
C LEU A 445 -10.86 -0.93 29.51
N LEU A 446 -9.87 -1.57 30.12
CA LEU A 446 -8.58 -1.86 29.50
C LEU A 446 -8.46 -3.37 29.29
N ALA A 447 -8.28 -3.77 28.04
CA ALA A 447 -8.08 -5.16 27.67
C ALA A 447 -6.59 -5.48 27.55
N THR A 448 -6.17 -6.59 28.14
CA THR A 448 -4.78 -7.04 28.19
C THR A 448 -4.61 -8.41 27.54
N ALA A 449 -3.45 -8.64 26.92
CA ALA A 449 -2.97 -9.97 26.57
C ALA A 449 -1.95 -10.40 27.63
N PRO A 450 -2.09 -11.60 28.25
CA PRO A 450 -1.10 -12.09 29.20
C PRO A 450 0.25 -12.38 28.53
N GLY A 451 1.34 -12.16 29.27
CA GLY A 451 2.71 -12.40 28.79
C GLY A 451 3.23 -11.30 27.87
N GLU A 452 4.55 -11.13 27.83
CA GLU A 452 5.17 -10.22 26.86
C GLU A 452 5.14 -10.87 25.48
N LEU A 453 4.32 -10.34 24.56
CA LEU A 453 4.19 -10.79 23.18
C LEU A 453 3.91 -12.30 23.00
N ASP A 454 3.10 -12.88 23.89
CA ASP A 454 2.51 -14.20 23.63
C ASP A 454 1.54 -14.11 22.45
N LEU A 455 1.95 -14.66 21.29
CA LEU A 455 1.20 -14.56 20.05
C LEU A 455 -0.19 -15.22 20.12
N ALA A 456 -0.34 -16.30 20.88
CA ALA A 456 -1.63 -16.95 21.04
C ALA A 456 -2.59 -16.08 21.88
N ALA A 457 -2.05 -15.41 22.91
CA ALA A 457 -2.78 -14.45 23.70
C ALA A 457 -3.17 -13.19 22.91
N GLU A 458 -2.25 -12.62 22.12
CA GLU A 458 -2.53 -11.47 21.25
C GLU A 458 -3.61 -11.83 20.20
N ALA A 459 -3.49 -12.98 19.54
CA ALA A 459 -4.50 -13.45 18.60
C ALA A 459 -5.87 -13.68 19.26
N ALA A 460 -5.90 -14.21 20.49
CA ALA A 460 -7.13 -14.37 21.25
C ALA A 460 -7.77 -13.02 21.61
N LEU A 461 -6.96 -12.03 21.99
CA LEU A 461 -7.41 -10.67 22.28
C LEU A 461 -8.03 -10.01 21.05
N LEU A 462 -7.37 -10.07 19.88
CA LEU A 462 -7.90 -9.49 18.64
C LEU A 462 -9.25 -10.11 18.25
N ARG A 463 -9.37 -11.43 18.32
CA ARG A 463 -10.64 -12.13 18.09
C ARG A 463 -11.72 -11.73 19.10
N TYR A 464 -11.35 -11.51 20.36
CA TYR A 464 -12.26 -11.05 21.39
C TYR A 464 -12.77 -9.63 21.09
N VAL A 465 -11.88 -8.68 20.81
CA VAL A 465 -12.23 -7.27 20.52
C VAL A 465 -13.16 -7.18 19.32
N TRP A 466 -12.84 -7.87 18.22
CA TRP A 466 -13.69 -7.87 17.03
C TRP A 466 -15.09 -8.45 17.32
N LYS A 467 -15.18 -9.60 18.03
CA LYS A 467 -16.47 -10.20 18.38
C LYS A 467 -17.28 -9.35 19.35
N ALA A 468 -16.62 -8.56 20.19
CA ALA A 468 -17.26 -7.64 21.12
C ALA A 468 -17.73 -6.34 20.45
N ALA A 469 -17.22 -5.99 19.26
CA ALA A 469 -17.43 -4.68 18.63
C ALA A 469 -18.90 -4.22 18.59
N GLY A 470 -19.85 -5.11 18.37
CA GLY A 470 -21.28 -4.77 18.29
C GLY A 470 -21.91 -4.30 19.62
N VAL A 471 -21.22 -4.41 20.76
CA VAL A 471 -21.66 -3.88 22.07
C VAL A 471 -20.79 -2.75 22.58
N LEU A 472 -19.73 -2.40 21.85
CA LEU A 472 -18.81 -1.34 22.22
C LEU A 472 -19.27 -0.01 21.63
N THR A 473 -19.12 1.05 22.40
CA THR A 473 -19.30 2.42 21.93
C THR A 473 -18.01 2.95 21.31
N LEU A 474 -16.86 2.56 21.88
CA LEU A 474 -15.52 2.81 21.37
C LEU A 474 -14.61 1.60 21.61
N ALA A 475 -13.73 1.34 20.66
CA ALA A 475 -12.57 0.47 20.82
C ALA A 475 -11.39 1.15 20.13
N HIS A 476 -10.27 1.22 20.82
CA HIS A 476 -9.09 1.93 20.34
C HIS A 476 -7.83 1.22 20.84
N ALA A 477 -6.88 0.98 19.94
CA ALA A 477 -5.62 0.35 20.29
C ALA A 477 -4.83 1.26 21.23
N VAL A 478 -4.23 0.66 22.26
CA VAL A 478 -3.19 1.33 23.03
C VAL A 478 -1.93 1.29 22.17
N SER A 479 -1.74 2.38 21.42
CA SER A 479 -0.65 2.57 20.47
C SER A 479 0.68 2.89 21.18
N ASP A 480 1.70 3.23 20.42
CA ASP A 480 3.08 3.41 20.90
C ASP A 480 3.24 4.55 21.93
N GLY A 481 2.29 5.48 21.98
CA GLY A 481 2.22 6.54 23.01
C GLY A 481 1.70 6.07 24.36
N GLY A 482 1.29 4.79 24.47
CA GLY A 482 0.75 4.22 25.70
C GLY A 482 -0.68 4.66 26.02
N LEU A 483 -1.14 4.30 27.23
CA LEU A 483 -2.54 4.52 27.65
C LEU A 483 -2.91 5.99 27.71
N GLU A 484 -2.01 6.86 28.19
CA GLU A 484 -2.27 8.30 28.27
C GLU A 484 -2.54 8.92 26.90
N GLN A 485 -1.75 8.54 25.89
CA GLN A 485 -1.96 8.99 24.52
C GLN A 485 -3.28 8.43 23.95
N ALA A 486 -3.56 7.14 24.15
CA ALA A 486 -4.79 6.52 23.69
C ALA A 486 -6.05 7.16 24.30
N LEU A 487 -6.01 7.54 25.58
CA LEU A 487 -7.10 8.27 26.24
C LEU A 487 -7.31 9.66 25.60
N ARG A 488 -6.22 10.40 25.34
CA ARG A 488 -6.29 11.71 24.65
C ARG A 488 -6.82 11.61 23.23
N GLU A 489 -6.42 10.57 22.49
CA GLU A 489 -6.91 10.31 21.13
C GLU A 489 -8.41 9.98 21.15
N ALA A 490 -8.85 9.14 22.09
CA ALA A 490 -10.26 8.81 22.27
C ALA A 490 -11.11 10.01 22.69
N GLU A 491 -10.62 10.85 23.60
CA GLU A 491 -11.25 12.13 23.99
C GLU A 491 -11.39 13.06 22.78
N ALA A 492 -10.27 13.33 22.09
CA ALA A 492 -10.26 14.22 20.93
C ALA A 492 -11.18 13.74 19.80
N HIS A 493 -11.28 12.42 19.60
CA HIS A 493 -12.20 11.85 18.61
C HIS A 493 -13.66 11.91 19.05
N SER A 494 -13.94 11.72 20.33
CA SER A 494 -15.30 11.68 20.88
C SER A 494 -15.91 13.07 21.07
N GLY A 495 -15.06 14.10 21.17
CA GLY A 495 -15.46 15.51 21.25
C GLY A 495 -15.13 16.15 22.59
N PRO A 496 -15.20 17.50 22.69
CA PRO A 496 -14.66 18.27 23.81
C PRO A 496 -15.40 18.09 25.15
N GLU A 497 -16.56 17.46 25.14
CA GLU A 497 -17.35 17.16 26.36
C GLU A 497 -17.05 15.75 26.91
N ALA A 498 -16.26 14.93 26.19
CA ALA A 498 -16.01 13.54 26.54
C ALA A 498 -14.78 13.40 27.45
N ASP A 499 -14.94 13.63 28.76
CA ASP A 499 -13.91 13.40 29.78
C ASP A 499 -14.08 12.03 30.44
N VAL A 500 -12.97 11.40 30.87
CA VAL A 500 -12.98 10.13 31.60
C VAL A 500 -12.53 10.34 33.03
N GLU A 501 -13.41 9.99 33.97
CA GLU A 501 -13.05 9.87 35.36
C GLU A 501 -12.33 8.55 35.60
N LEU A 502 -11.01 8.61 35.78
CA LEU A 502 -10.17 7.45 36.04
C LEU A 502 -10.29 6.99 37.51
N VAL A 503 -10.33 5.67 37.71
CA VAL A 503 -10.53 5.08 39.04
C VAL A 503 -9.21 4.88 39.79
N GLU A 504 -8.07 4.64 39.13
CA GLU A 504 -6.72 4.41 39.71
C GLU A 504 -5.55 4.65 38.69
N ASP A 505 -4.29 4.58 39.15
CA ASP A 505 -3.06 4.57 38.31
C ASP A 505 -2.94 3.22 37.58
N VAL A 506 -3.60 3.09 36.43
CA VAL A 506 -3.61 1.85 35.65
C VAL A 506 -2.41 1.80 34.71
N ALA A 507 -1.60 0.76 34.84
CA ALA A 507 -0.44 0.51 33.99
C ALA A 507 -0.62 -0.74 33.13
N GLY A 508 -0.37 -0.60 31.83
CA GLY A 508 -0.33 -1.73 30.90
C GLY A 508 -1.70 -2.12 30.33
N GLY A 509 -1.74 -2.30 29.01
CA GLY A 509 -2.96 -2.56 28.25
C GLY A 509 -2.64 -2.66 26.77
N ARG A 510 -3.54 -3.27 26.00
CA ARG A 510 -3.40 -3.39 24.54
C ARG A 510 -4.53 -2.69 23.80
N VAL A 511 -5.73 -2.66 24.38
CA VAL A 511 -6.90 -2.04 23.76
C VAL A 511 -7.76 -1.36 24.83
N LEU A 512 -8.09 -0.10 24.60
CA LEU A 512 -9.05 0.69 25.33
C LEU A 512 -10.45 0.40 24.78
N LEU A 513 -11.38 0.01 25.66
CA LEU A 513 -12.76 -0.33 25.31
C LEU A 513 -13.72 0.57 26.09
N ALA A 514 -14.83 0.94 25.49
CA ALA A 514 -15.93 1.59 26.17
C ALA A 514 -17.27 0.95 25.78
N CYS A 515 -18.19 0.88 26.74
CA CYS A 515 -19.54 0.37 26.50
C CYS A 515 -20.52 0.90 27.54
N ALA A 516 -21.82 0.77 27.26
CA ALA A 516 -22.85 1.12 28.23
C ALA A 516 -22.74 0.22 29.49
N PRO A 517 -23.06 0.72 30.70
CA PRO A 517 -22.99 -0.07 31.93
C PRO A 517 -23.74 -1.41 31.88
N ALA A 518 -24.86 -1.47 31.15
CA ALA A 518 -25.66 -2.67 30.97
C ALA A 518 -24.96 -3.75 30.12
N ASP A 519 -24.01 -3.36 29.26
CA ASP A 519 -23.31 -4.26 28.35
C ASP A 519 -22.00 -4.82 28.95
N VAL A 520 -21.51 -4.29 30.07
CA VAL A 520 -20.29 -4.77 30.76
C VAL A 520 -20.37 -6.27 31.06
N ALA A 521 -21.54 -6.77 31.49
CA ALA A 521 -21.73 -8.19 31.79
C ALA A 521 -21.59 -9.09 30.54
N ARG A 522 -21.84 -8.55 29.33
CA ARG A 522 -21.74 -9.28 28.05
C ARG A 522 -20.30 -9.43 27.57
N LEU A 523 -19.43 -8.51 27.98
CA LEU A 523 -17.99 -8.55 27.70
C LEU A 523 -17.27 -9.63 28.54
N GLY A 524 -17.83 -10.01 29.69
CA GLY A 524 -17.17 -10.88 30.66
C GLY A 524 -16.09 -10.12 31.44
N THR A 525 -15.38 -10.82 32.32
CA THR A 525 -14.43 -10.19 33.27
C THR A 525 -12.97 -10.63 33.08
N LYS A 526 -12.71 -11.64 32.26
CA LYS A 526 -11.36 -12.20 32.10
C LYS A 526 -10.51 -11.31 31.19
N GLY A 527 -9.42 -10.77 31.71
CA GLY A 527 -8.47 -9.93 30.95
C GLY A 527 -8.95 -8.50 30.70
N LEU A 528 -10.00 -8.07 31.41
CA LEU A 528 -10.53 -6.70 31.37
C LEU A 528 -10.41 -6.06 32.74
N GLU A 529 -9.88 -4.85 32.76
CA GLU A 529 -9.80 -4.01 33.96
C GLU A 529 -10.67 -2.77 33.77
N ARG A 530 -11.50 -2.42 34.75
CA ARG A 530 -12.25 -1.15 34.70
C ARG A 530 -11.36 -0.02 35.14
N ILE A 531 -11.16 0.94 34.24
CA ILE A 531 -10.24 2.05 34.46
C ILE A 531 -10.96 3.38 34.65
N GLY A 532 -12.23 3.49 34.24
CA GLY A 532 -12.95 4.75 34.34
C GLY A 532 -14.41 4.71 33.94
N THR A 533 -15.02 5.90 33.94
CA THR A 533 -16.36 6.16 33.40
C THR A 533 -16.34 7.47 32.63
N VAL A 534 -16.94 7.51 31.45
CA VAL A 534 -17.11 8.74 30.66
C VAL A 534 -18.16 9.63 31.32
N ARG A 535 -17.86 10.92 31.47
CA ARG A 535 -18.78 11.91 32.05
C ARG A 535 -19.84 12.39 31.05
#